data_AF-A0A5P9NFQ1-F1
#
_entry.id   AF-A0A5P9NFQ1-F1
#
_cell.length_a   1.000
_cell.length_b   1.000
_cell.length_c   1.000
_cell.angle_alpha   90.00
_cell.angle_beta   90.00
_cell.angle_gamma   90.00
#
_symmetry.space_group_name_H-M   'P 1'
#
loop_
_entity.id
_entity.type
_entity.pdbx_description
1 polymer ?
#
loop_
_entity_poly.entity_id
_entity_poly.type
_entity_poly.pdbx_seq_one_letter_code
_entity_poly.pdbx_strand_id
1 'polypeptide(L)'
;MLAYSETPAMLGNADPTPRIRVYSNGRVLVHFPVYMKKAGQYELWLSEAELEQLLTLASKLVGNDGAVASARLDEALQTEAEATGFAQYRSDSMIETLDLNIEKFKAGANVAATSMEETITWKHKEFSSAAYPQVQGLADMEALRNAIKEITSSDELEVVQP
;
A
#
# COMPACT_ATOMS: atom_id res chain seq x y z
N MET A 1 -9.05 -5.87 -9.54
CA MET A 1 -9.00 -4.55 -8.92
C MET A 1 -8.03 -4.56 -7.74
N LEU A 2 -7.14 -3.58 -7.69
CA LEU A 2 -6.32 -3.26 -6.52
C LEU A 2 -6.79 -1.91 -6.00
N ALA A 3 -7.01 -1.76 -4.70
CA ALA A 3 -7.30 -0.47 -4.08
C ALA A 3 -6.32 -0.22 -2.94
N TYR A 4 -5.85 1.02 -2.82
CA TYR A 4 -4.87 1.41 -1.82
C TYR A 4 -5.27 2.71 -1.13
N SER A 5 -5.10 2.74 0.18
CA SER A 5 -5.48 3.85 1.05
C SER A 5 -4.40 4.12 2.09
N GLU A 6 -4.21 5.40 2.42
CA GLU A 6 -3.40 5.83 3.56
C GLU A 6 -4.27 6.68 4.48
N THR A 7 -4.43 6.23 5.71
CA THR A 7 -5.27 6.91 6.70
C THR A 7 -4.42 7.26 7.93
N PRO A 8 -4.34 8.53 8.33
CA PRO A 8 -3.70 8.89 9.59
C PRO A 8 -4.48 8.24 10.74
N ALA A 9 -3.79 7.54 11.66
CA ALA A 9 -4.43 6.74 12.69
C ALA A 9 -5.34 7.56 13.65
N MET A 10 -5.09 8.87 13.75
CA MET A 10 -5.77 9.79 14.67
C MET A 10 -6.89 10.62 14.01
N LEU A 11 -7.19 10.41 12.72
CA LEU A 11 -8.22 11.19 12.03
C LEU A 11 -9.61 10.58 12.26
N GLY A 12 -10.39 11.20 13.15
CA GLY A 12 -11.73 10.73 13.52
C GLY A 12 -12.80 10.80 12.40
N ASN A 13 -12.50 11.46 11.29
CA ASN A 13 -13.37 11.53 10.11
C ASN A 13 -12.54 11.50 8.82
N ALA A 14 -11.75 10.44 8.65
CA ALA A 14 -10.97 10.22 7.44
C ALA A 14 -11.88 10.02 6.22
N ASP A 15 -11.43 10.50 5.05
CA ASP A 15 -12.10 10.22 3.78
C ASP A 15 -12.09 8.69 3.54
N PRO A 16 -13.24 8.02 3.41
CA PRO A 16 -13.30 6.58 3.21
C PRO A 16 -12.92 6.17 1.77
N THR A 17 -12.73 7.14 0.87
CA THR A 17 -12.43 6.87 -0.54
C THR A 17 -10.97 6.42 -0.67
N PRO A 18 -10.70 5.23 -1.26
CA PRO A 18 -9.35 4.78 -1.51
C PRO A 18 -8.59 5.78 -2.37
N ARG A 19 -7.34 6.04 -1.98
CA ARG A 19 -6.46 6.98 -2.66
C ARG A 19 -6.16 6.55 -4.08
N ILE A 20 -6.04 5.24 -4.33
CA ILE A 20 -5.91 4.67 -5.67
C ILE A 20 -6.84 3.48 -5.83
N ARG A 21 -7.42 3.35 -7.03
CA ARG A 21 -8.01 2.11 -7.54
C ARG A 21 -7.42 1.78 -8.91
N VAL A 22 -6.85 0.59 -9.05
CA VAL A 22 -6.32 0.04 -10.30
C VAL A 22 -7.22 -1.08 -10.79
N TYR A 23 -7.71 -0.96 -12.01
CA TYR A 23 -8.58 -1.95 -12.66
C TYR A 23 -7.77 -2.91 -13.53
N SER A 24 -8.33 -4.07 -13.83
CA SER A 24 -7.67 -5.13 -14.62
C SER A 24 -7.39 -4.75 -16.07
N ASN A 25 -8.00 -3.67 -16.56
CA ASN A 25 -7.77 -3.12 -17.90
C ASN A 25 -6.69 -2.03 -17.92
N GLY A 26 -5.96 -1.81 -16.81
CA GLY A 26 -4.93 -0.78 -16.70
C GLY A 26 -5.45 0.62 -16.35
N ARG A 27 -6.77 0.83 -16.30
CA ARG A 27 -7.33 2.10 -15.83
C ARG A 27 -6.99 2.29 -14.35
N VAL A 28 -6.54 3.47 -14.00
CA VAL A 28 -6.27 3.89 -12.62
C VAL A 28 -7.13 5.09 -12.28
N LEU A 29 -7.80 5.05 -11.14
CA LEU A 29 -8.44 6.20 -10.53
C LEU A 29 -7.64 6.61 -9.30
N VAL A 30 -7.30 7.90 -9.24
CA VAL A 30 -6.59 8.50 -8.10
C VAL A 30 -7.51 9.52 -7.45
N HIS A 31 -7.77 9.32 -6.17
CA HIS A 31 -8.53 10.23 -5.35
C HIS A 31 -7.61 11.02 -4.43
N PHE A 32 -7.65 12.35 -4.54
CA PHE A 32 -7.04 13.24 -3.57
C PHE A 32 -8.13 13.86 -2.69
N PRO A 33 -8.10 13.61 -1.36
CA PRO A 33 -9.08 14.15 -0.43
C PRO A 33 -9.17 15.67 -0.46
N VAL A 34 -10.34 16.19 -0.06
CA VAL A 34 -10.68 17.63 -0.09
C VAL A 34 -9.71 18.54 0.68
N TYR A 35 -8.99 17.98 1.66
CA TYR A 35 -8.01 18.70 2.46
C TYR A 35 -6.61 18.78 1.82
N MET A 36 -6.39 18.17 0.65
CA MET A 36 -5.12 18.22 -0.08
C MET A 36 -5.09 19.35 -1.11
N LYS A 37 -3.90 19.88 -1.40
CA LYS A 37 -3.69 20.95 -2.41
C LYS A 37 -4.12 20.57 -3.83
N LYS A 38 -4.10 19.27 -4.17
CA LYS A 38 -4.53 18.72 -5.46
C LYS A 38 -5.86 17.94 -5.33
N ALA A 39 -6.78 18.42 -4.50
CA ALA A 39 -8.05 17.73 -4.27
C ALA A 39 -8.83 17.50 -5.58
N GLY A 40 -9.37 16.29 -5.74
CA GLY A 40 -10.09 15.90 -6.95
C GLY A 40 -10.00 14.41 -7.26
N GLN A 41 -10.63 14.03 -8.36
CA GLN A 41 -10.53 12.71 -8.97
C GLN A 41 -9.69 12.84 -10.24
N TYR A 42 -8.74 11.93 -10.40
CA TYR A 42 -7.84 11.88 -11.53
C TYR A 42 -7.84 10.48 -12.11
N GLU A 43 -7.56 10.37 -13.40
CA GLU A 43 -7.36 9.08 -14.05
C GLU A 43 -6.10 9.06 -14.88
N LEU A 44 -5.55 7.86 -15.03
CA LEU A 44 -4.51 7.55 -15.99
C LEU A 44 -4.66 6.10 -16.44
N TRP A 45 -3.91 5.73 -17.47
CA TRP A 45 -3.87 4.38 -18.00
C TRP A 45 -2.45 3.84 -17.87
N LEU A 46 -2.30 2.75 -17.14
CA LEU A 46 -1.04 2.01 -17.11
C LEU A 46 -0.89 1.22 -18.41
N SER A 47 0.33 1.17 -18.92
CA SER A 47 0.72 0.17 -19.91
C SER A 47 0.59 -1.24 -19.33
N GLU A 48 0.53 -2.24 -20.20
CA GLU A 48 0.47 -3.65 -19.79
C GLU A 48 1.65 -4.04 -18.89
N ALA A 49 2.85 -3.53 -19.20
CA ALA A 49 4.05 -3.79 -18.41
C ALA A 49 3.99 -3.16 -17.01
N GLU A 50 3.50 -1.92 -16.89
CA GLU A 50 3.35 -1.25 -15.60
C GLU A 50 2.28 -1.92 -14.74
N LEU A 51 1.16 -2.33 -15.36
CA LEU A 51 0.11 -3.09 -14.69
C LEU A 51 0.64 -4.43 -14.19
N GLU A 52 1.36 -5.19 -15.03
CA GLU A 52 1.95 -6.47 -14.64
C GLU A 52 2.96 -6.31 -13.50
N GLN A 53 3.80 -5.28 -13.57
CA GLN A 53 4.76 -4.96 -12.51
C GLN A 53 4.05 -4.65 -11.19
N LEU A 54 3.01 -3.82 -11.21
CA LEU A 54 2.24 -3.46 -10.01
C LEU A 54 1.54 -4.68 -9.40
N LEU A 55 0.91 -5.51 -10.22
CA LEU A 55 0.25 -6.73 -9.78
C LEU A 55 1.26 -7.75 -9.23
N THR A 56 2.44 -7.83 -9.82
CA THR A 56 3.54 -8.69 -9.32
C THR A 56 3.99 -8.23 -7.93
N LEU A 57 4.19 -6.93 -7.71
CA LEU A 57 4.51 -6.40 -6.38
C LEU A 57 3.41 -6.69 -5.37
N ALA A 58 2.15 -6.42 -5.72
CA ALA A 58 1.01 -6.70 -4.87
C ALA A 58 0.89 -8.18 -4.50
N SER A 59 1.19 -9.08 -5.45
CA SER A 59 1.13 -10.52 -5.22
C SER A 59 2.13 -11.06 -4.20
N LYS A 60 3.26 -10.38 -4.00
CA LYS A 60 4.25 -10.77 -2.98
C LYS A 60 3.75 -10.53 -1.56
N LEU A 61 2.74 -9.68 -1.41
CA LEU A 61 2.12 -9.36 -0.14
C LEU A 61 1.01 -10.33 0.24
N VAL A 62 0.59 -11.17 -0.70
CA VAL A 62 -0.46 -12.17 -0.49
C VAL A 62 -0.01 -13.17 0.57
N GLY A 63 -0.84 -13.36 1.60
CA GLY A 63 -0.51 -14.19 2.74
C GLY A 63 0.49 -13.57 3.72
N ASN A 64 1.00 -12.36 3.48
CA ASN A 64 1.67 -11.58 4.51
C ASN A 64 0.60 -10.85 5.33
N ASP A 65 0.37 -11.34 6.55
CA ASP A 65 -0.48 -10.65 7.51
C ASP A 65 0.22 -9.37 7.99
N GLY A 66 -0.23 -8.22 7.47
CA GLY A 66 0.30 -6.91 7.83
C GLY A 66 0.16 -6.59 9.33
N ALA A 67 -0.80 -7.18 10.04
CA ALA A 67 -0.92 -7.05 11.48
C ALA A 67 0.20 -7.83 12.20
N VAL A 68 0.53 -9.04 11.73
CA VAL A 68 1.66 -9.81 12.28
C VAL A 68 2.98 -9.10 12.03
N ALA A 69 3.17 -8.53 10.84
CA ALA A 69 4.39 -7.77 10.54
C ALA A 69 4.49 -6.49 11.39
N SER A 70 3.38 -5.78 11.60
CA SER A 70 3.31 -4.63 12.50
C SER A 70 3.68 -5.03 13.94
N ALA A 71 3.14 -6.15 14.44
CA ALA A 71 3.46 -6.65 15.78
C ALA A 71 4.94 -7.03 15.95
N ARG A 72 5.56 -7.63 14.92
CA ARG A 72 7.01 -7.91 14.92
C ARG A 72 7.85 -6.64 14.96
N LEU A 73 7.39 -5.59 14.30
CA LEU A 73 8.07 -4.30 14.34
C LEU A 73 7.94 -3.65 15.73
N ASP A 74 6.75 -3.71 16.35
CA ASP A 74 6.54 -3.25 17.72
C ASP A 74 7.48 -3.96 18.72
N GLU A 75 7.63 -5.28 18.58
CA GLU A 75 8.56 -6.08 19.41
C GLU A 75 10.03 -5.69 19.18
N ALA A 76 10.42 -5.44 17.93
CA ALA A 76 11.77 -4.98 17.60
C ALA A 76 12.07 -3.60 18.22
N LEU A 77 11.11 -2.67 18.13
CA LEU A 77 11.22 -1.33 18.71
C LEU A 77 11.32 -1.39 20.24
N GLN A 78 10.53 -2.27 20.88
CA GLN A 78 10.61 -2.47 22.33
C GLN A 78 11.97 -3.03 22.75
N THR A 79 12.46 -4.05 22.05
CA THR A 79 13.78 -4.66 22.33
C THR A 79 14.91 -3.64 22.20
N GLU A 80 14.87 -2.79 21.16
CA GLU A 80 15.84 -1.72 20.95
C GLU A 80 15.76 -0.67 22.08
N ALA A 81 14.55 -0.32 22.52
CA ALA A 81 14.34 0.61 23.63
C ALA A 81 14.89 0.08 24.96
N GLU A 82 14.71 -1.21 25.23
CA GLU A 82 15.26 -1.89 26.41
C GLU A 82 16.79 -1.95 26.37
N ALA A 83 17.37 -2.19 25.19
CA ALA A 83 18.82 -2.28 25.02
C ALA A 83 19.54 -0.92 25.08
N THR A 84 18.92 0.13 24.54
CA THR A 84 19.53 1.47 24.40
C THR A 84 19.08 2.45 25.48
N GLY A 85 17.95 2.18 26.15
CA GLY A 85 17.26 3.11 27.04
C GLY A 85 16.44 4.17 26.32
N PHE A 86 16.35 4.14 24.98
CA PHE A 86 15.63 5.13 24.17
C PHE A 86 14.41 4.52 23.48
N ALA A 87 13.21 4.94 23.89
CA ALA A 87 11.98 4.58 23.20
C ALA A 87 11.76 5.47 21.98
N GLN A 88 11.63 4.86 20.79
CA GLN A 88 11.21 5.56 19.58
C GLN A 88 9.71 5.38 19.39
N TYR A 89 8.98 6.49 19.28
CA TYR A 89 7.55 6.51 18.99
C TYR A 89 7.24 7.62 17.98
N ARG A 90 6.46 7.30 16.94
CA ARG A 90 5.92 8.32 16.02
C ARG A 90 4.45 8.54 16.34
N SER A 91 4.14 9.75 16.83
CA SER A 91 2.77 10.17 17.16
C SER A 91 1.85 10.27 15.94
N ASP A 92 2.42 10.46 14.75
CA ASP A 92 1.69 10.58 13.48
C ASP A 92 1.76 9.27 12.69
N SER A 93 1.41 8.15 13.33
CA SER A 93 1.37 6.87 12.63
C SER A 93 0.28 6.88 11.56
N MET A 94 0.63 6.38 10.38
CA MET A 94 -0.34 6.15 9.31
C MET A 94 -0.63 4.66 9.20
N ILE A 95 -1.90 4.37 8.95
CA ILE A 95 -2.39 3.05 8.61
C ILE A 95 -2.47 3.00 7.08
N GLU A 96 -1.81 2.03 6.49
CA GLU A 96 -1.94 1.71 5.07
C GLU A 96 -2.87 0.52 4.92
N THR A 97 -3.84 0.64 4.02
CA THR A 97 -4.75 -0.45 3.69
C THR A 97 -4.63 -0.74 2.21
N LEU A 98 -4.38 -2.00 1.89
CA LEU A 98 -4.33 -2.53 0.54
C LEU A 98 -5.42 -3.58 0.38
N ASP A 99 -6.40 -3.30 -0.47
CA ASP A 99 -7.45 -4.23 -0.85
C ASP A 99 -7.12 -4.82 -2.22
N LEU A 100 -6.89 -6.13 -2.25
CA LEU A 100 -6.62 -6.89 -3.46
C LEU A 100 -7.84 -7.71 -3.81
N ASN A 101 -8.45 -7.43 -4.95
CA ASN A 101 -9.51 -8.24 -5.55
C ASN A 101 -9.08 -8.64 -6.97
N ILE A 102 -8.35 -9.73 -7.11
CA ILE A 102 -7.81 -10.17 -8.41
C ILE A 102 -8.59 -11.39 -8.89
N GLU A 103 -9.44 -11.19 -9.89
CA GLU A 103 -10.07 -12.30 -10.62
C GLU A 103 -9.03 -12.97 -11.51
N LYS A 104 -8.79 -14.27 -11.31
CA LYS A 104 -7.81 -15.09 -12.05
C LYS A 104 -6.34 -14.73 -11.77
N PHE A 105 -5.97 -14.53 -10.52
CA PHE A 105 -4.57 -14.43 -10.10
C PHE A 105 -3.81 -15.74 -10.35
N LYS A 106 -2.60 -15.65 -10.93
CA LYS A 106 -1.67 -16.78 -11.06
C LYS A 106 -0.37 -16.45 -10.33
N ALA A 107 -0.09 -17.17 -9.25
CA ALA A 107 1.17 -17.06 -8.49
C ALA A 107 2.43 -17.58 -9.23
N GLY A 108 2.30 -17.90 -10.53
CA GLY A 108 3.38 -18.43 -11.37
C GLY A 108 2.83 -19.04 -12.66
N ALA A 109 3.70 -19.28 -13.64
CA ALA A 109 3.33 -19.74 -14.98
C ALA A 109 2.51 -21.05 -14.99
N ASN A 110 2.73 -21.92 -14.00
CA ASN A 110 2.08 -23.24 -13.88
C ASN A 110 1.02 -23.31 -12.76
N VAL A 111 0.66 -22.18 -12.15
CA VAL A 111 -0.36 -22.15 -11.09
C VAL A 111 -1.73 -21.91 -11.73
N ALA A 112 -2.73 -22.71 -11.32
CA ALA A 112 -4.11 -22.49 -11.74
C ALA A 112 -4.56 -21.10 -11.30
N ALA A 113 -5.31 -20.42 -12.19
CA ALA A 113 -5.78 -19.09 -11.88
C ALA A 113 -6.85 -19.17 -10.77
N THR A 114 -6.60 -18.48 -9.66
CA THR A 114 -7.51 -18.43 -8.50
C THR A 114 -7.98 -17.00 -8.30
N SER A 115 -9.25 -16.83 -7.95
CA SER A 115 -9.75 -15.52 -7.52
C SER A 115 -9.25 -15.23 -6.11
N MET A 116 -8.73 -14.03 -5.89
CA MET A 116 -8.14 -13.62 -4.63
C MET A 116 -8.82 -12.36 -4.13
N GLU A 117 -9.28 -12.41 -2.89
CA GLU A 117 -9.81 -11.26 -2.16
C GLU A 117 -9.09 -11.20 -0.81
N GLU A 118 -8.23 -10.18 -0.63
CA GLU A 118 -7.41 -10.02 0.56
C GLU A 118 -7.28 -8.55 0.92
N THR A 119 -7.50 -8.22 2.19
CA THR A 119 -7.27 -6.88 2.74
C THR A 119 -6.07 -6.94 3.67
N ILE A 120 -5.03 -6.20 3.32
CA ILE A 120 -3.78 -6.12 4.09
C ILE A 120 -3.74 -4.76 4.75
N THR A 121 -3.69 -4.75 6.08
CA THR A 121 -3.56 -3.53 6.87
C THR A 121 -2.19 -3.47 7.51
N TRP A 122 -1.47 -2.38 7.26
CA TRP A 122 -0.11 -2.17 7.74
C TRP A 122 -0.06 -0.90 8.60
N LYS A 123 0.61 -0.97 9.74
CA LYS A 123 0.94 0.19 10.57
C LYS A 123 2.42 0.49 10.45
N HIS A 124 2.84 1.67 10.86
CA HIS A 124 4.27 2.01 10.95
C HIS A 124 4.97 2.16 9.59
N LYS A 125 4.27 2.73 8.61
CA LYS A 125 4.82 3.00 7.27
C LYS A 125 6.11 3.83 7.29
N GLU A 126 6.29 4.60 8.35
CA GLU A 126 7.44 5.43 8.66
C GLU A 126 8.78 4.70 8.79
N PHE A 127 8.79 3.40 9.11
CA PHE A 127 10.00 2.62 9.26
C PHE A 127 10.38 1.96 7.95
N SER A 128 11.68 1.98 7.64
CA SER A 128 12.22 1.42 6.41
C SER A 128 12.64 -0.03 6.60
N SER A 129 12.48 -0.83 5.55
CA SER A 129 13.01 -2.20 5.48
C SER A 129 14.53 -2.26 5.67
N ALA A 130 15.27 -1.19 5.37
CA ALA A 130 16.71 -1.12 5.61
C ALA A 130 17.07 -1.10 7.10
N ALA A 131 16.22 -0.50 7.94
CA ALA A 131 16.42 -0.43 9.39
C ALA A 131 15.90 -1.69 10.10
N TYR A 132 14.86 -2.32 9.55
CA TYR A 132 14.22 -3.51 10.13
C TYR A 132 14.11 -4.66 9.11
N PRO A 133 15.23 -5.17 8.57
CA PRO A 133 15.23 -6.21 7.55
C PRO A 133 14.65 -7.55 8.03
N GLN A 134 14.59 -7.76 9.35
CA GLN A 134 13.97 -8.93 9.98
C GLN A 134 12.44 -8.95 9.89
N VAL A 135 11.79 -7.81 9.60
CA VAL A 135 10.34 -7.74 9.47
C VAL A 135 9.93 -8.19 8.07
N GLN A 136 9.49 -9.45 8.00
CA GLN A 136 8.97 -10.05 6.76
C GLN A 136 7.85 -9.20 6.14
N GLY A 137 7.88 -9.02 4.82
CA GLY A 137 6.89 -8.24 4.07
C GLY A 137 7.12 -6.73 4.06
N LEU A 138 7.98 -6.18 4.94
CA LEU A 138 8.23 -4.74 5.00
C LEU A 138 8.89 -4.20 3.71
N ALA A 139 9.85 -4.94 3.17
CA ALA A 139 10.50 -4.59 1.90
C ALA A 139 9.53 -4.63 0.71
N ASP A 140 8.65 -5.63 0.66
CA ASP A 140 7.64 -5.76 -0.40
C ASP A 140 6.58 -4.65 -0.30
N MET A 141 6.15 -4.28 0.91
CA MET A 141 5.24 -3.16 1.14
C MET A 141 5.88 -1.84 0.72
N GLU A 142 7.15 -1.62 1.07
CA GLU A 142 7.90 -0.43 0.68
C GLU A 142 8.04 -0.33 -0.85
N ALA A 143 8.31 -1.45 -1.53
CA ALA A 143 8.37 -1.52 -2.99
C ALA A 143 7.02 -1.18 -3.64
N LEU A 144 5.92 -1.76 -3.14
CA LEU A 144 4.57 -1.45 -3.65
C LEU A 144 4.22 0.03 -3.42
N ARG A 145 4.50 0.56 -2.23
CA ARG A 145 4.25 1.96 -1.89
C ARG A 145 4.99 2.91 -2.82
N ASN A 146 6.25 2.60 -3.13
CA ASN A 146 7.05 3.42 -4.05
C ASN A 146 6.45 3.41 -5.45
N ALA A 147 6.03 2.25 -5.97
CA ALA A 147 5.36 2.16 -7.27
C ALA A 147 4.04 2.97 -7.30
N ILE A 148 3.23 2.86 -6.25
CA ILE A 148 1.99 3.65 -6.07
C ILE A 148 2.28 5.15 -6.03
N LYS A 149 3.36 5.54 -5.34
CA LYS A 149 3.78 6.95 -5.25
C LYS A 149 4.21 7.50 -6.62
N GLU A 150 4.94 6.72 -7.40
CA GLU A 150 5.31 7.06 -8.79
C GLU A 150 4.05 7.33 -9.63
N ILE A 151 3.06 6.43 -9.57
CA ILE A 151 1.77 6.58 -10.27
C ILE A 151 1.07 7.89 -9.83
N THR A 152 0.95 8.15 -8.52
CA THR A 152 0.28 9.39 -8.03
C THR A 152 1.07 10.68 -8.28
N SER A 153 2.35 10.57 -8.61
CA SER A 153 3.22 11.70 -8.90
C SER A 153 3.40 11.92 -10.40
N SER A 154 2.80 11.07 -11.24
CA SER A 154 2.87 11.17 -12.69
C SER A 154 2.25 12.47 -13.18
N ASP A 155 2.92 13.09 -14.15
CA ASP A 155 2.42 14.27 -14.87
C ASP A 155 1.31 13.91 -15.88
N GLU A 156 1.06 12.61 -16.10
CA GLU A 156 0.03 12.08 -17.00
C GLU A 156 -1.36 11.97 -16.34
N LEU A 157 -1.50 12.41 -15.09
CA LEU A 157 -2.80 12.41 -14.39
C LEU A 157 -3.77 13.39 -15.04
N GLU A 158 -4.82 12.86 -15.64
CA GLU A 158 -5.90 13.64 -16.23
C GLU A 158 -7.03 13.88 -15.21
N VAL A 159 -7.57 15.09 -15.18
CA VAL A 159 -8.70 15.41 -14.28
C VAL A 159 -9.95 14.72 -14.80
N VAL A 160 -10.60 13.91 -13.96
CA VAL A 160 -11.92 13.35 -14.26
C VAL A 160 -12.94 14.48 -14.08
N GLN A 161 -13.42 15.05 -15.20
CA GLN A 161 -14.52 16.01 -15.12
C GLN A 161 -15.82 15.30 -14.69
N PRO A 162 -16.60 15.90 -13.76
CA PRO A 162 -17.85 15.33 -13.29
C PRO A 162 -18.96 15.31 -14.36
#